data_AF-E6UCP4-F1
#
_entry.id   AF-E6UCP4-F1
#
_cell.length_a   1.000
_cell.length_b   1.000
_cell.length_c   1.000
_cell.angle_alpha   90.00
_cell.angle_beta   90.00
_cell.angle_gamma   90.00
#
_symmetry.space_group_name_H-M   'P 1'
#
loop_
_entity.id
_entity.type
_entity.pdbx_description
1 polymer ?
#
loop_
_entity_poly.entity_id
_entity_poly.type
_entity_poly.pdbx_seq_one_letter_code
_entity_poly.pdbx_strand_id
1 'polypeptide(L)'
;MNINTENPIIKYSDAGKVFPYDKLFYATVNDYILEYKNARLDKLTDHDASVALARIIRRMEVNGVPVQQYFKEELDDWKDASNYTRVLRLCDLMARDIFCCFDKNRYDENGNFAKVNRFYCVNTDGKRDFFTLDEVRKSLFKKTRTPESEYFMDLQRRYDAGLLPKSKEEEKKFYGDAE
;
A
#
# COMPACT_ATOMS: atom_id res chain seq x y z
N MET A 1 8.79 -0.18 -6.89
CA MET A 1 8.94 -1.16 -5.79
C MET A 1 8.16 -2.40 -6.13
N ASN A 2 8.82 -3.49 -6.46
CA ASN A 2 8.12 -4.77 -6.69
C ASN A 2 7.87 -5.47 -5.34
N ILE A 3 6.61 -5.85 -5.08
CA ILE A 3 6.22 -6.54 -3.85
C ILE A 3 6.82 -7.95 -3.85
N ASN A 4 7.51 -8.31 -2.77
CA ASN A 4 8.08 -9.63 -2.59
C ASN A 4 7.05 -10.61 -2.03
N THR A 5 6.44 -11.43 -2.90
CA THR A 5 5.43 -12.43 -2.48
C THR A 5 6.02 -13.64 -1.76
N GLU A 6 7.35 -13.82 -1.79
CA GLU A 6 8.05 -14.78 -0.92
C GLU A 6 8.21 -14.28 0.53
N ASN A 7 7.80 -13.04 0.82
CA ASN A 7 7.73 -12.55 2.19
C ASN A 7 6.84 -13.49 3.02
N PRO A 8 7.30 -13.98 4.19
CA PRO A 8 6.54 -14.90 5.04
C PRO A 8 5.13 -14.41 5.39
N ILE A 9 4.92 -13.10 5.51
CA ILE A 9 3.60 -12.51 5.76
C ILE A 9 2.61 -12.88 4.65
N ILE A 10 3.02 -12.75 3.39
CA ILE A 10 2.19 -13.07 2.23
C ILE A 10 2.12 -14.60 2.07
N LYS A 11 3.27 -15.27 2.08
CA LYS A 11 3.40 -16.71 1.82
C LYS A 11 2.58 -17.58 2.77
N TYR A 12 2.52 -17.20 4.05
CA TYR A 12 1.80 -17.93 5.09
C TYR A 12 0.50 -17.24 5.50
N SER A 13 0.01 -16.28 4.70
CA SER A 13 -1.30 -15.66 4.88
C SER A 13 -2.40 -16.71 4.82
N ASP A 14 -3.26 -16.70 5.83
CA ASP A 14 -4.33 -17.68 6.00
C ASP A 14 -5.57 -17.05 6.62
N ALA A 15 -6.75 -17.54 6.26
CA ALA A 15 -7.99 -17.07 6.86
C ALA A 15 -8.00 -17.38 8.37
N GLY A 16 -8.47 -16.43 9.16
CA GLY A 16 -8.47 -16.48 10.63
C GLY A 16 -7.16 -16.04 11.30
N LYS A 17 -6.09 -15.74 10.55
CA LYS A 17 -4.82 -15.24 11.10
C LYS A 17 -4.69 -13.73 10.87
N VAL A 18 -4.21 -13.00 11.87
CA VAL A 18 -3.93 -11.56 11.75
C VAL A 18 -2.92 -11.31 10.62
N PHE A 19 -3.28 -10.46 9.66
CA PHE A 19 -2.39 -10.03 8.58
C PHE A 19 -1.54 -8.82 9.03
N PRO A 20 -0.20 -8.93 9.15
CA PRO A 20 0.67 -7.86 9.66
C PRO A 20 0.98 -6.80 8.58
N TYR A 21 -0.01 -5.96 8.28
CA TYR A 21 0.06 -4.92 7.23
C TYR A 21 1.25 -3.97 7.39
N ASP A 22 1.43 -3.41 8.57
CA ASP A 22 2.50 -2.48 8.93
C ASP A 22 3.90 -3.07 8.65
N LYS A 23 4.14 -4.31 9.10
CA LYS A 23 5.42 -5.00 8.92
C LYS A 23 5.72 -5.26 7.45
N LEU A 24 4.71 -5.62 6.66
CA LEU A 24 4.86 -5.82 5.22
C LEU A 24 5.15 -4.49 4.51
N PHE A 25 4.49 -3.41 4.91
CA PHE A 25 4.78 -2.07 4.42
C PHE A 25 6.23 -1.68 4.69
N TYR A 26 6.69 -1.78 5.95
CA TYR A 26 8.06 -1.45 6.33
C TYR A 26 9.10 -2.27 5.58
N ALA A 27 8.85 -3.57 5.38
CA ALA A 27 9.72 -4.42 4.59
C ALA A 27 9.79 -3.98 3.12
N THR A 28 8.67 -3.50 2.56
CA THR A 28 8.59 -3.07 1.16
C THR A 28 9.26 -1.72 0.93
N VAL A 29 9.19 -0.79 1.88
CA VAL A 29 9.83 0.53 1.78
C VAL A 29 11.22 0.58 2.45
N ASN A 30 11.80 -0.58 2.77
CA ASN A 30 13.04 -0.67 3.54
C ASN A 30 14.21 0.09 2.91
N ASP A 31 14.33 0.08 1.58
CA ASP A 31 15.42 0.79 0.89
C ASP A 31 15.35 2.31 1.16
N TYR A 32 14.15 2.89 1.16
CA TYR A 32 13.93 4.31 1.52
C TYR A 32 14.21 4.60 3.01
N ILE A 33 14.00 3.61 3.89
CA ILE A 33 14.34 3.73 5.31
C ILE A 33 15.87 3.75 5.48
N LEU A 34 16.57 2.84 4.80
CA LEU A 34 18.03 2.74 4.84
C LEU A 34 18.72 3.99 4.29
N GLU A 35 18.20 4.58 3.21
CA GLU A 35 18.70 5.86 2.66
C GLU A 35 18.73 6.98 3.72
N TYR A 36 17.80 6.99 4.67
CA TYR A 36 17.68 8.08 5.63
C TYR A 36 18.56 7.92 6.87
N LYS A 37 18.57 6.74 7.49
CA LYS A 37 19.21 6.51 8.80
C LYS A 37 20.37 5.51 8.75
N ASN A 38 20.66 4.91 7.60
CA ASN A 38 21.60 3.79 7.43
C ASN A 38 21.43 2.71 8.52
N ALA A 39 20.19 2.51 8.96
CA ALA A 39 19.82 1.63 10.06
C ALA A 39 18.45 1.05 9.76
N ARG A 40 18.29 -0.24 10.05
CA ARG A 40 17.01 -0.93 9.88
C ARG A 40 15.96 -0.37 10.84
N LEU A 41 14.70 -0.31 10.40
CA LEU A 41 13.59 0.25 11.18
C LEU A 41 13.45 -0.41 12.56
N ASP A 42 13.66 -1.72 12.65
CA ASP A 42 13.57 -2.50 13.90
C ASP A 42 14.69 -2.20 14.91
N LYS A 43 15.69 -1.41 14.52
CA LYS A 43 16.77 -0.94 15.38
C LYS A 43 16.63 0.53 15.77
N LEU A 44 15.63 1.22 15.24
CA LEU A 44 15.35 2.60 15.57
C LEU A 44 14.48 2.67 16.83
N THR A 45 14.60 3.78 17.56
CA THR A 45 13.58 4.14 18.55
C THR A 45 12.26 4.43 17.84
N ASP A 46 11.13 4.26 18.53
CA ASP A 46 9.80 4.63 18.02
C ASP A 46 9.79 6.04 17.41
N HIS A 47 10.41 7.00 18.10
CA HIS A 47 10.53 8.37 17.60
C HIS A 47 11.29 8.42 16.27
N ASP A 48 12.48 7.84 16.18
CA ASP A 48 13.28 7.83 14.97
C ASP A 48 12.61 7.10 13.80
N ALA A 49 11.96 5.96 14.09
CA ALA A 49 11.20 5.20 13.12
C ALA A 49 10.08 6.06 12.52
N SER A 50 9.35 6.81 13.37
CA SER A 50 8.29 7.70 12.88
C SER A 50 8.80 8.88 12.07
N VAL A 51 9.97 9.43 12.42
CA VAL A 51 10.58 10.50 11.62
C VAL A 51 10.99 9.98 10.25
N ALA A 52 11.55 8.77 10.18
CA ALA A 52 11.88 8.10 8.92
C ALA A 52 10.62 7.88 8.06
N LEU A 53 9.58 7.28 8.65
CA LEU A 53 8.31 7.02 7.97
C LEU A 53 7.62 8.31 7.52
N ALA A 54 7.59 9.35 8.36
CA ALA A 54 7.01 10.65 8.00
C ALA A 54 7.69 11.28 6.78
N ARG A 55 9.00 11.10 6.61
CA ARG A 55 9.73 11.59 5.42
C ARG A 55 9.35 10.82 4.17
N ILE A 56 9.19 9.50 4.28
CA ILE A 56 8.72 8.66 3.17
C ILE A 56 7.30 9.07 2.78
N ILE A 57 6.38 9.15 3.75
CA ILE A 57 4.98 9.58 3.55
C ILE A 57 4.89 10.93 2.83
N ARG A 58 5.72 11.91 3.19
CA ARG A 58 5.74 13.22 2.52
C ARG A 58 6.05 13.14 1.03
N ARG A 59 6.74 12.08 0.60
CA ARG A 59 7.04 11.79 -0.81
C ARG A 59 6.04 10.86 -1.45
N MET A 60 5.12 10.29 -0.67
CA MET A 60 4.15 9.33 -1.21
C MET A 60 3.00 10.03 -1.90
N GLU A 61 2.58 9.43 -3.01
CA GLU A 61 1.37 9.79 -3.73
C GLU A 61 0.44 8.57 -3.79
N VAL A 62 -0.85 8.84 -3.81
CA VAL A 62 -1.91 7.90 -4.16
C VAL A 62 -2.65 8.47 -5.36
N ASN A 63 -2.77 7.70 -6.44
CA ASN A 63 -3.43 8.15 -7.67
C ASN A 63 -2.89 9.48 -8.23
N GLY A 64 -1.63 9.80 -7.93
CA GLY A 64 -0.95 11.01 -8.41
C GLY A 64 -1.25 12.26 -7.58
N VAL A 65 -1.88 12.12 -6.41
CA VAL A 65 -2.00 13.19 -5.41
C VAL A 65 -1.22 12.84 -4.15
N PRO A 66 -0.65 13.82 -3.43
CA PRO A 66 0.02 13.57 -2.16
C PRO A 66 -0.89 12.83 -1.17
N VAL A 67 -0.37 11.80 -0.49
CA VAL A 67 -1.19 11.01 0.45
C VAL A 67 -1.80 11.84 1.57
N GLN A 68 -1.08 12.88 2.02
CA GLN A 68 -1.59 13.81 3.05
C GLN A 68 -2.79 14.64 2.55
N GLN A 69 -2.86 14.90 1.25
CA GLN A 69 -3.99 15.60 0.64
C GLN A 69 -5.17 14.63 0.45
N TYR A 70 -4.92 13.41 -0.01
CA TYR A 70 -5.96 12.41 -0.23
C TYR A 70 -6.68 11.99 1.06
N PHE A 71 -5.92 11.81 2.14
CA PHE A 71 -6.41 11.41 3.46
C PHE A 71 -6.60 12.59 4.42
N LYS A 72 -6.95 13.77 3.88
CA LYS A 72 -7.08 14.98 4.67
C LYS A 72 -8.17 14.84 5.74
N GLU A 73 -9.31 14.24 5.40
CA GLU A 73 -10.43 14.01 6.33
C GLU A 73 -9.96 13.19 7.54
N GLU A 74 -9.34 12.02 7.31
CA GLU A 74 -8.84 11.17 8.40
C GLU A 74 -7.75 11.86 9.24
N LEU A 75 -6.88 12.65 8.58
CA LEU A 75 -5.82 13.39 9.26
C LEU A 75 -6.35 14.54 10.13
N ASP A 76 -7.45 15.17 9.75
CA ASP A 76 -8.14 16.21 10.51
C ASP A 76 -8.88 15.60 11.71
N ASP A 77 -9.49 14.42 11.54
CA ASP A 77 -10.12 13.65 12.62
C ASP A 77 -9.12 13.18 13.68
N TRP A 78 -7.84 13.04 13.31
CA TRP A 78 -6.77 12.67 14.24
C TRP A 78 -5.96 13.85 14.76
N LYS A 79 -6.48 15.09 14.70
CA LYS A 79 -5.77 16.30 15.13
C LYS A 79 -5.26 16.25 16.58
N ASP A 80 -5.98 15.56 17.46
CA ASP A 80 -5.64 15.45 18.89
C ASP A 80 -4.62 14.32 19.17
N ALA A 81 -4.33 13.48 18.18
CA ALA A 81 -3.34 12.44 18.31
C ALA A 81 -1.92 13.01 18.14
N SER A 82 -0.96 12.39 18.83
CA SER A 82 0.45 12.74 18.65
C SER A 82 0.89 12.55 17.19
N ASN A 83 1.89 13.31 16.75
CA ASN A 83 2.46 13.13 15.41
C ASN A 83 2.92 11.69 15.14
N TYR A 84 3.49 11.03 16.16
CA TYR A 84 3.87 9.62 16.11
C TYR A 84 2.68 8.74 15.74
N THR A 85 1.59 8.87 16.49
CA THR A 85 0.36 8.10 16.29
C THR A 85 -0.26 8.36 14.92
N ARG A 86 -0.29 9.61 14.46
CA ARG A 86 -0.85 9.98 13.14
C ARG A 86 -0.06 9.34 12.00
N VAL A 87 1.27 9.33 12.08
CA VAL A 87 2.15 8.67 11.11
C VAL A 87 1.87 7.18 11.06
N LEU A 88 1.80 6.50 12.21
CA LEU A 88 1.54 5.06 12.26
C LEU A 88 0.15 4.70 11.72
N ARG A 89 -0.88 5.47 12.06
CA ARG A 89 -2.24 5.27 11.53
C ARG A 89 -2.29 5.43 10.02
N LEU A 90 -1.60 6.43 9.48
CA LEU A 90 -1.55 6.63 8.03
C LEU A 90 -0.77 5.50 7.33
N CYS A 91 0.34 5.02 7.91
CA CYS A 91 1.03 3.81 7.43
C CYS A 91 0.09 2.61 7.38
N ASP A 92 -0.67 2.36 8.45
CA ASP A 92 -1.62 1.23 8.51
C ASP A 92 -2.73 1.37 7.46
N LEU A 93 -3.33 2.55 7.28
CA LEU A 93 -4.33 2.79 6.23
C LEU A 93 -3.78 2.49 4.84
N MET A 94 -2.62 3.05 4.49
CA MET A 94 -2.01 2.81 3.18
C MET A 94 -1.62 1.35 3.01
N ALA A 95 -1.07 0.71 4.03
CA ALA A 95 -0.69 -0.70 3.98
C ALA A 95 -1.93 -1.60 3.75
N ARG A 96 -3.05 -1.30 4.41
CA ARG A 96 -4.32 -2.00 4.20
C ARG A 96 -4.86 -1.86 2.81
N ASP A 97 -4.65 -0.72 2.16
CA ASP A 97 -5.03 -0.52 0.76
C ASP A 97 -4.09 -1.27 -0.19
N ILE A 98 -2.77 -1.13 0.00
CA ILE A 98 -1.74 -1.71 -0.88
C ILE A 98 -1.80 -3.25 -0.85
N PHE A 99 -1.95 -3.83 0.35
CA PHE A 99 -1.82 -5.29 0.54
C PHE A 99 -3.15 -6.00 0.73
N CYS A 100 -4.29 -5.34 0.52
CA CYS A 100 -5.63 -5.95 0.70
C CYS A 100 -5.79 -7.26 -0.06
N CYS A 101 -5.18 -7.38 -1.24
CA CYS A 101 -5.30 -8.54 -2.10
C CYS A 101 -4.62 -9.80 -1.53
N PHE A 102 -3.76 -9.68 -0.52
CA PHE A 102 -3.05 -10.80 0.11
C PHE A 102 -3.67 -11.23 1.45
N ASP A 103 -4.58 -10.43 2.02
CA ASP A 103 -5.22 -10.72 3.29
C ASP A 103 -6.46 -11.59 3.09
N LYS A 104 -6.31 -12.90 3.33
CA LYS A 104 -7.38 -13.88 3.15
C LYS A 104 -8.58 -13.68 4.08
N ASN A 105 -8.47 -12.87 5.13
CA ASN A 105 -9.61 -12.50 5.97
C ASN A 105 -10.58 -11.55 5.25
N ARG A 106 -10.15 -10.93 4.16
CA ARG A 106 -10.93 -9.96 3.38
C ARG A 106 -11.45 -10.53 2.07
N TYR A 107 -11.34 -11.84 1.90
CA TYR A 107 -11.86 -12.50 0.71
C TYR A 107 -13.37 -12.63 0.85
N ASP A 108 -14.09 -12.45 -0.25
CA ASP A 108 -15.54 -12.68 -0.27
C ASP A 108 -15.86 -14.18 -0.19
N GLU A 109 -17.15 -14.52 -0.09
CA GLU A 109 -17.63 -15.90 -0.05
C GLU A 109 -17.27 -16.73 -1.29
N ASN A 110 -16.95 -16.06 -2.41
CA ASN A 110 -16.53 -16.68 -3.66
C ASN A 110 -15.00 -16.86 -3.75
N GLY A 111 -14.25 -16.45 -2.72
CA GLY A 111 -12.80 -16.49 -2.69
C GLY A 111 -12.11 -15.39 -3.49
N ASN A 112 -12.83 -14.34 -3.90
CA ASN A 112 -12.21 -13.17 -4.52
C ASN A 112 -11.58 -12.29 -3.46
N PHE A 113 -10.34 -11.87 -3.70
CA PHE A 113 -9.65 -10.96 -2.81
C PHE A 113 -10.21 -9.53 -2.89
N ALA A 114 -10.10 -8.80 -1.78
CA ALA A 114 -10.46 -7.39 -1.71
C ALA A 114 -9.61 -6.53 -2.67
N LYS A 115 -10.26 -5.58 -3.34
CA LYS A 115 -9.64 -4.62 -4.26
C LYS A 115 -9.99 -3.20 -3.83
N VAL A 116 -9.11 -2.26 -4.13
CA VAL A 116 -9.34 -0.83 -3.91
C VAL A 116 -8.93 -0.06 -5.17
N ASN A 117 -9.44 1.15 -5.35
CA ASN A 117 -9.13 2.00 -6.50
C ASN A 117 -8.02 3.02 -6.16
N ARG A 118 -6.98 2.56 -5.46
CA ARG A 118 -5.90 3.41 -4.92
C ARG A 118 -4.54 2.79 -5.24
N PHE A 119 -3.74 3.52 -6.03
CA PHE A 119 -2.44 3.08 -6.50
C PHE A 119 -1.34 4.00 -5.97
N TYR A 120 -0.41 3.41 -5.22
CA TYR A 120 0.55 4.14 -4.41
C TYR A 120 1.94 4.15 -5.05
N CYS A 121 2.68 5.23 -4.83
CA CYS A 121 4.10 5.31 -5.15
C CYS A 121 4.86 6.18 -4.16
N VAL A 122 6.19 6.05 -4.16
CA VAL A 122 7.10 7.07 -3.62
C VAL A 122 7.61 7.92 -4.78
N ASN A 123 7.44 9.24 -4.70
CA ASN A 123 7.94 10.20 -5.69
C ASN A 123 9.32 10.71 -5.25
N THR A 124 10.34 10.37 -6.03
CA THR A 124 11.73 10.83 -5.87
C THR A 124 12.04 11.83 -6.97
N ASP A 125 11.80 13.11 -6.69
CA ASP A 125 12.14 14.24 -7.57
C ASP A 125 11.62 14.08 -9.02
N GLY A 126 10.36 13.64 -9.15
CA GLY A 126 9.68 13.43 -10.43
C GLY A 126 9.72 11.98 -10.92
N LYS A 127 10.52 11.11 -10.30
CA LYS A 127 10.49 9.66 -10.55
C LYS A 127 9.55 8.97 -9.57
N ARG A 128 8.42 8.49 -10.08
CA ARG A 128 7.44 7.71 -9.31
C ARG A 128 7.83 6.24 -9.28
N ASP A 129 8.11 5.74 -8.09
CA ASP A 129 8.38 4.34 -7.85
C ASP A 129 7.14 3.67 -7.23
N PHE A 130 6.33 3.03 -8.07
CA PHE A 130 5.04 2.46 -7.68
C PHE A 130 5.17 1.17 -6.89
N PHE A 131 4.21 0.89 -6.01
CA PHE A 131 4.01 -0.45 -5.45
C PHE A 131 3.40 -1.34 -6.53
N THR A 132 4.18 -2.26 -7.09
CA THR A 132 3.78 -3.11 -8.21
C THR A 132 3.95 -4.58 -7.87
N LEU A 133 3.29 -5.46 -8.62
CA LEU A 133 3.53 -6.90 -8.58
C LEU A 133 3.68 -7.46 -9.99
N ASP A 134 4.89 -7.90 -10.33
CA ASP A 134 5.18 -8.63 -11.57
C ASP A 134 5.47 -10.11 -11.27
N GLU A 135 4.44 -10.84 -10.84
CA GLU A 135 4.54 -12.28 -10.56
C GLU A 135 3.91 -13.11 -11.68
N VAL A 136 4.68 -14.07 -12.18
CA VAL A 136 4.26 -15.00 -13.23
C VAL A 136 4.48 -16.42 -12.74
N ARG A 137 3.41 -17.21 -12.69
CA ARG A 137 3.50 -18.65 -12.42
C ARG A 137 3.76 -19.39 -13.72
N LYS A 138 4.78 -20.24 -13.70
CA LYS A 138 5.07 -21.16 -14.80
C LYS A 138 4.40 -22.50 -14.52
N SER A 139 3.51 -22.91 -15.42
CA SER A 139 3.09 -24.30 -15.58
C SER A 139 3.83 -24.90 -16.80
N LEU A 140 3.83 -26.23 -16.92
CA LEU A 140 4.58 -27.01 -17.93
C LEU A 140 4.46 -26.48 -19.37
N PHE A 141 3.38 -25.79 -19.73
CA PHE A 141 3.18 -25.25 -21.08
C PHE A 141 2.74 -23.78 -21.14
N LYS A 142 2.54 -23.10 -20.00
CA LYS A 142 2.02 -21.73 -19.98
C LYS A 142 2.61 -20.92 -18.84
N LYS A 143 2.94 -19.67 -19.17
CA LYS A 143 3.26 -18.62 -18.20
C LYS A 143 2.00 -17.80 -18.00
N THR A 144 1.43 -17.82 -16.80
CA THR A 144 0.24 -17.05 -16.48
C THR A 144 0.54 -16.13 -15.31
N ARG A 145 0.11 -14.88 -15.39
CA ARG A 145 0.20 -13.94 -14.28
C ARG A 145 -0.67 -14.40 -13.13
N THR A 146 -0.28 -14.07 -11.91
CA THR A 146 -1.16 -14.27 -10.77
C THR A 146 -2.32 -13.28 -10.81
N PRO A 147 -3.49 -13.62 -10.25
CA PRO A 147 -4.61 -12.69 -10.13
C PRO A 147 -4.23 -11.36 -9.44
N GLU A 148 -3.35 -11.41 -8.43
CA GLU A 148 -2.83 -10.24 -7.76
C GLU A 148 -1.95 -9.40 -8.69
N SER A 149 -1.09 -10.04 -9.50
CA SER A 149 -0.28 -9.32 -10.51
C SER A 149 -1.16 -8.65 -11.56
N GLU A 150 -2.23 -9.31 -12.00
CA GLU A 150 -3.21 -8.71 -12.93
C GLU A 150 -3.93 -7.50 -12.31
N TYR A 151 -4.25 -7.55 -11.02
CA TYR A 151 -4.82 -6.42 -10.29
C TYR A 151 -3.88 -5.21 -10.23
N PHE A 152 -2.60 -5.40 -9.91
CA PHE A 152 -1.63 -4.30 -9.94
C PHE A 152 -1.41 -3.75 -11.36
N MET A 153 -1.46 -4.59 -12.38
CA MET A 153 -1.41 -4.13 -13.77
C MET A 153 -2.64 -3.31 -14.17
N ASP A 154 -3.83 -3.70 -13.72
CA ASP A 154 -5.05 -2.93 -13.95
C ASP A 154 -4.98 -1.55 -13.28
N LEU A 155 -4.51 -1.49 -12.02
CA LEU A 155 -4.27 -0.22 -11.33
C LEU A 155 -3.31 0.68 -12.10
N GLN A 156 -2.19 0.16 -12.58
CA GLN A 156 -1.25 0.92 -13.39
C GLN A 156 -1.91 1.45 -14.67
N ARG A 157 -2.63 0.62 -15.43
CA ARG A 157 -3.31 1.04 -16.66
C ARG A 157 -4.33 2.14 -16.40
N ARG A 158 -5.12 2.01 -15.33
CA ARG A 158 -6.13 3.00 -14.95
C ARG A 158 -5.50 4.30 -14.45
N TYR A 159 -4.37 4.20 -13.74
CA TYR A 159 -3.58 5.37 -13.36
C TYR A 159 -3.08 6.12 -14.61
N ASP A 160 -2.46 5.41 -15.56
CA ASP A 160 -1.92 5.99 -16.79
C ASP A 160 -3.02 6.65 -17.65
N ALA A 161 -4.23 6.08 -17.61
CA ALA A 161 -5.41 6.63 -18.29
C ALA A 161 -6.12 7.76 -17.53
N GLY A 162 -5.67 8.11 -16.31
CA GLY A 162 -6.31 9.14 -15.49
C GLY A 162 -7.69 8.75 -14.94
N LEU A 163 -7.94 7.45 -14.79
CA LEU A 163 -9.24 6.87 -14.39
C LEU A 163 -9.33 6.52 -12.90
N LEU A 164 -8.26 6.72 -12.13
CA LEU A 164 -8.28 6.51 -10.69
C LEU A 164 -8.73 7.80 -9.96
N PRO A 165 -9.56 7.67 -8.91
CA PRO A 165 -10.09 8.80 -8.18
C PRO A 165 -8.98 9.55 -7.43
N LYS A 166 -8.97 10.88 -7.49
CA LYS A 166 -7.98 11.75 -6.85
C LYS A 166 -8.43 12.29 -5.49
N SER A 167 -9.64 11.96 -5.07
CA SER A 167 -10.14 12.21 -3.72
C SER A 167 -11.11 11.12 -3.25
N LYS A 168 -11.48 11.14 -1.97
CA LYS A 168 -12.49 10.24 -1.40
C LYS A 168 -13.88 10.52 -1.96
N GLU A 169 -14.20 11.78 -2.26
CA GLU A 169 -15.46 12.18 -2.88
C GLU A 169 -15.55 11.66 -4.32
N GLU A 170 -14.46 11.75 -5.09
CA GLU A 170 -14.39 11.13 -6.42
C GLU A 170 -14.54 9.61 -6.33
N GLU A 171 -13.88 8.97 -5.36
CA GLU A 171 -14.00 7.52 -5.15
C GLU A 171 -15.43 7.11 -4.83
N LYS A 172 -16.11 7.81 -3.91
CA LYS A 172 -17.54 7.62 -3.61
C LYS A 172 -18.40 7.88 -4.84
N LYS A 173 -18.10 8.87 -5.67
CA LYS A 173 -18.88 9.15 -6.88
C LYS A 173 -18.74 8.07 -7.96
N PHE A 174 -17.54 7.53 -8.14
CA PHE A 174 -17.28 6.54 -9.19
C PHE A 174 -17.62 5.11 -8.77
N TYR A 175 -17.56 4.81 -7.46
CA TYR A 175 -17.66 3.45 -6.93
C TYR A 175 -18.62 3.30 -5.74
N GLY A 176 -19.25 4.40 -5.28
CA GLY A 176 -20.24 4.37 -4.22
C GLY A 176 -21.57 3.84 -4.73
N ASP A 177 -21.71 2.52 -4.66
CA ASP A 177 -22.71 1.81 -3.87
C ASP A 177 -22.32 0.32 -3.95
N ALA A 178 -21.44 -0.08 -3.03
CA ALA A 178 -21.19 -1.47 -2.69
C ALA A 178 -20.88 -1.50 -1.19
N GLU A 179 -21.94 -1.31 -0.39
CA GLU A 179 -21.98 -1.82 0.98
C GLU A 179 -21.90 -3.35 0.98
#